data_AF-A0A831ZA23-F1
#
_entry.id   AF-A0A831ZA23-F1
#
_cell.length_a   1.000
_cell.length_b   1.000
_cell.length_c   1.000
_cell.angle_alpha   90.00
_cell.angle_beta   90.00
_cell.angle_gamma   90.00
#
_symmetry.space_group_name_H-M   'P 1'
#
loop_
_entity.id
_entity.type
_entity.pdbx_description
1 polymer ?
#
loop_
_entity_poly.entity_id
_entity_poly.type
_entity_poly.pdbx_seq_one_letter_code
_entity_poly.pdbx_strand_id
1 'polypeptide(L)'
;MSPKVRIEDTLPTGEKIVFSIEGPELSEKRVLQAMELLKIMTAAETDTFSRRKLKDELWDVIVENFGDGSWFTLKELYLEASRRLNVKVTLVGSYLSRFVSEGRLVKKGSKPRTLYRVRAAYVRQT
;
A
#
# COMPACT_ATOMS: atom_id res chain seq x y z
N MET A 1 -24.90 39.49 6.41
CA MET A 1 -23.96 38.51 5.83
C MET A 1 -24.34 37.15 6.36
N SER A 2 -24.50 36.15 5.50
CA SER A 2 -24.78 34.77 5.94
C SER A 2 -23.52 34.15 6.53
N PRO A 3 -23.59 33.46 7.68
CA PRO A 3 -22.49 32.71 8.23
C PRO A 3 -21.88 31.73 7.21
N LYS A 4 -20.53 31.64 7.20
CA LYS A 4 -19.75 30.79 6.31
C LYS A 4 -18.69 30.01 7.07
N VAL A 5 -18.64 28.70 6.86
CA VAL A 5 -17.58 27.82 7.36
C VAL A 5 -16.85 27.21 6.18
N ARG A 6 -15.52 27.28 6.21
CA ARG A 6 -14.64 26.70 5.20
C ARG A 6 -13.70 25.71 5.86
N ILE A 7 -13.71 24.48 5.38
CA ILE A 7 -12.85 23.38 5.85
C ILE A 7 -11.90 23.04 4.72
N GLU A 8 -10.60 23.09 4.97
CA GLU A 8 -9.57 22.74 4.00
C GLU A 8 -8.73 21.60 4.54
N ASP A 9 -8.45 20.60 3.71
CA ASP A 9 -7.55 19.50 4.03
C ASP A 9 -6.70 19.13 2.80
N THR A 10 -5.53 18.55 3.03
CA THR A 10 -4.63 18.06 1.98
C THR A 10 -4.49 16.55 2.12
N LEU A 11 -4.93 15.83 1.10
CA LEU A 11 -4.89 14.38 1.06
C LEU A 11 -3.45 13.85 0.93
N PRO A 12 -3.17 12.60 1.34
CA PRO A 12 -1.87 11.95 1.12
C PRO A 12 -1.48 11.82 -0.37
N THR A 13 -2.45 11.90 -1.27
CA THR A 13 -2.26 11.94 -2.73
C THR A 13 -1.73 13.30 -3.22
N GLY A 14 -1.71 14.33 -2.36
CA GLY A 14 -1.35 15.71 -2.71
C GLY A 14 -2.53 16.57 -3.17
N GLU A 15 -3.72 15.98 -3.26
CA GLU A 15 -4.95 16.70 -3.63
C GLU A 15 -5.42 17.60 -2.48
N LYS A 16 -5.83 18.84 -2.79
CA LYS A 16 -6.42 19.75 -1.80
C LYS A 16 -7.93 19.71 -1.89
N ILE A 17 -8.59 19.37 -0.78
CA ILE A 17 -10.05 19.35 -0.67
C ILE A 17 -10.51 20.57 0.13
N VAL A 18 -11.55 21.24 -0.38
CA VAL A 18 -12.17 22.40 0.26
C VAL A 18 -13.68 22.19 0.34
N PHE A 19 -14.23 22.19 1.56
CA PHE A 19 -15.66 22.24 1.81
C PHE A 19 -16.07 23.66 2.23
N SER A 20 -17.12 24.20 1.62
CA SER A 20 -17.69 25.51 1.99
C SER A 20 -19.17 25.32 2.34
N ILE A 21 -19.54 25.69 3.57
CA ILE A 21 -20.91 25.63 4.07
C ILE A 21 -21.36 27.07 4.32
N GLU A 22 -22.44 27.48 3.67
CA GLU A 22 -23.00 28.83 3.74
C GLU A 22 -24.50 28.75 3.98
N GLY A 23 -25.02 29.56 4.89
CA GLY A 23 -26.45 29.59 5.18
C GLY A 23 -26.82 30.56 6.29
N PRO A 24 -28.11 30.91 6.43
CA PRO A 24 -28.58 31.84 7.46
C PRO A 24 -28.40 31.27 8.87
N GLU A 25 -28.52 29.95 9.04
CA GLU A 25 -28.18 29.22 10.26
C GLU A 25 -27.26 28.04 9.92
N LEU A 26 -26.04 28.07 10.45
CA LEU A 26 -25.10 26.96 10.33
C LEU A 26 -25.40 25.90 11.38
N SER A 27 -25.78 24.71 10.92
CA SER A 27 -25.96 23.55 11.81
C SER A 27 -24.61 22.96 12.19
N GLU A 28 -24.29 22.97 13.48
CA GLU A 28 -23.11 22.29 14.06
C GLU A 28 -23.02 20.83 13.59
N LYS A 29 -24.16 20.12 13.59
CA LYS A 29 -24.25 18.73 13.12
C LYS A 29 -23.76 18.56 11.69
N ARG A 30 -24.07 19.50 10.78
CA ARG A 30 -23.63 19.43 9.37
C ARG A 30 -22.12 19.68 9.23
N VAL A 31 -21.56 20.58 10.05
CA VAL A 31 -20.11 20.84 10.08
C VAL A 31 -19.37 19.59 10.57
N LEU A 32 -19.85 18.96 11.65
CA LEU A 32 -19.27 17.73 12.20
C LEU A 32 -19.31 16.58 11.19
N GLN A 33 -20.45 16.39 10.51
CA GLN A 33 -20.58 15.36 9.47
C GLN A 33 -19.59 15.56 8.30
N ALA A 34 -19.38 16.81 7.87
CA ALA A 34 -18.39 17.12 6.83
C ALA A 34 -16.96 16.77 7.29
N MET A 35 -16.63 17.03 8.56
CA MET A 35 -15.34 16.64 9.14
C MET A 35 -15.17 15.12 9.27
N GLU A 36 -16.22 14.39 9.65
CA GLU A 36 -16.18 12.93 9.72
C GLU A 36 -15.95 12.30 8.34
N LEU A 37 -16.62 12.81 7.31
CA LEU A 37 -16.42 12.37 5.94
C LEU A 37 -14.95 12.55 5.51
N LEU A 38 -14.37 13.72 5.77
CA LEU A 38 -12.95 14.00 5.48
C LEU A 38 -12.00 13.01 6.18
N LYS A 39 -12.26 12.69 7.45
CA LYS A 39 -11.47 11.69 8.19
C LYS A 39 -11.55 10.30 7.58
N ILE A 40 -12.73 9.90 7.09
CA ILE A 40 -12.92 8.59 6.46
C ILE A 40 -12.16 8.53 5.13
N MET A 41 -12.26 9.58 4.31
CA MET A 41 -11.58 9.67 3.01
C MET A 41 -10.06 9.61 3.18
N THR A 42 -9.52 10.44 4.09
CA THR A 42 -8.08 10.46 4.39
C THR A 42 -7.57 9.13 4.94
N ALA A 43 -8.31 8.47 5.83
CA ALA A 43 -7.90 7.17 6.39
C ALA A 43 -7.87 6.05 5.33
N ALA A 44 -8.90 5.97 4.48
CA ALA A 44 -8.98 4.96 3.42
C ALA A 44 -7.87 5.14 2.37
N GLU A 45 -7.57 6.39 2.01
CA GLU A 45 -6.49 6.70 1.09
C GLU A 45 -5.11 6.46 1.70
N THR A 46 -4.91 6.81 2.96
CA THR A 46 -3.63 6.59 3.66
C THR A 46 -3.30 5.10 3.71
N ASP A 47 -4.26 4.24 4.05
CA ASP A 47 -4.04 2.79 4.09
C ASP A 47 -3.79 2.23 2.68
N THR A 48 -4.54 2.69 1.68
CA THR A 48 -4.35 2.27 0.28
C THR A 48 -2.98 2.70 -0.26
N PHE A 49 -2.59 3.94 0.00
CA PHE A 49 -1.30 4.50 -0.38
C PHE A 49 -0.15 3.77 0.32
N SER A 50 -0.27 3.55 1.63
CA SER A 50 0.72 2.80 2.42
C SER A 50 0.88 1.36 1.93
N ARG A 51 -0.22 0.68 1.58
CA ARG A 51 -0.17 -0.66 1.00
C ARG A 51 0.50 -0.68 -0.38
N ARG A 52 0.22 0.31 -1.24
CA ARG A 52 0.89 0.41 -2.56
C ARG A 52 2.38 0.62 -2.38
N LYS A 53 2.77 1.60 -1.56
CA LYS A 53 4.18 1.86 -1.24
C LYS A 53 4.88 0.62 -0.70
N LEU A 54 4.25 -0.09 0.23
CA LEU A 54 4.81 -1.33 0.77
C LEU A 54 4.94 -2.44 -0.28
N LYS A 55 3.96 -2.56 -1.19
CA LYS A 55 4.02 -3.51 -2.29
C LYS A 55 5.24 -3.23 -3.17
N ASP A 56 5.46 -1.98 -3.51
CA ASP A 56 6.56 -1.56 -4.39
C ASP A 56 7.92 -1.75 -3.70
N GLU A 57 8.06 -1.31 -2.45
CA GLU A 57 9.28 -1.53 -1.66
C GLU A 57 9.62 -3.02 -1.48
N LEU A 58 8.61 -3.86 -1.22
CA LEU A 58 8.83 -5.30 -1.12
C LEU A 58 9.20 -5.92 -2.46
N TRP A 59 8.67 -5.40 -3.57
CA TRP A 59 9.06 -5.82 -4.91
C TRP A 59 10.52 -5.48 -5.21
N ASP A 60 10.97 -4.28 -4.82
CA ASP A 60 12.36 -3.87 -4.98
C ASP A 60 13.31 -4.78 -4.20
N VAL A 61 12.97 -5.12 -2.95
CA VAL A 61 13.74 -6.11 -2.17
C VAL A 61 13.84 -7.45 -2.90
N ILE A 62 12.75 -7.92 -3.55
CA ILE A 62 12.77 -9.17 -4.31
C ILE A 62 13.72 -9.07 -5.51
N VAL A 63 13.63 -7.99 -6.29
CA VAL A 63 14.44 -7.83 -7.50
C VAL A 63 15.92 -7.62 -7.16
N GLU A 64 16.23 -6.88 -6.11
CA GLU A 64 17.60 -6.66 -5.67
C GLU A 64 18.30 -7.94 -5.20
N ASN A 65 17.58 -8.85 -4.54
CA ASN A 65 18.17 -10.04 -3.93
C ASN A 65 17.99 -11.33 -4.74
N PHE A 66 16.93 -11.40 -5.57
CA PHE A 66 16.54 -12.62 -6.30
C PHE A 66 16.17 -12.35 -7.77
N GLY A 67 16.49 -11.16 -8.27
CA GLY A 67 16.24 -10.75 -9.66
C GLY A 67 17.15 -11.42 -10.68
N ASP A 68 18.13 -12.20 -10.24
CA ASP A 68 19.00 -13.07 -11.04
C ASP A 68 18.30 -14.36 -11.51
N GLY A 69 17.09 -14.63 -11.01
CA GLY A 69 16.35 -15.85 -11.30
C GLY A 69 16.66 -16.99 -10.34
N SER A 70 17.31 -16.72 -9.21
CA SER A 70 17.47 -17.68 -8.12
C SER A 70 16.11 -18.04 -7.50
N TRP A 71 15.98 -19.28 -7.04
CA TRP A 71 14.82 -19.70 -6.26
C TRP A 71 15.01 -19.29 -4.80
N PHE A 72 13.95 -18.79 -4.17
CA PHE A 72 13.97 -18.37 -2.78
C PHE A 72 12.69 -18.79 -2.04
N THR A 73 12.77 -18.84 -0.72
CA THR A 73 11.68 -19.17 0.20
C THR A 73 11.08 -17.91 0.82
N LEU A 74 9.88 -18.03 1.39
CA LEU A 74 9.30 -16.96 2.22
C LEU A 74 10.22 -16.55 3.37
N LYS A 75 10.96 -17.50 3.96
CA LYS A 75 11.86 -17.24 5.09
C LYS A 75 13.04 -16.37 4.67
N GLU A 76 13.64 -16.67 3.51
CA GLU A 76 14.76 -15.90 2.95
C GLU A 76 14.32 -14.50 2.57
N LEU A 77 13.18 -14.34 1.87
CA LEU A 77 12.66 -13.02 1.57
C LEU A 77 12.33 -12.22 2.84
N TYR A 78 11.73 -12.86 3.85
CA TYR A 78 11.43 -12.18 5.11
C TYR A 78 12.69 -11.69 5.82
N LEU A 79 13.78 -12.47 5.78
CA LEU A 79 15.06 -12.07 6.35
C LEU A 79 15.58 -10.79 5.69
N GLU A 80 15.51 -10.68 4.37
CA GLU A 80 15.95 -9.49 3.64
C GLU A 80 15.00 -8.30 3.82
N ALA A 81 13.69 -8.55 3.74
CA ALA A 81 12.68 -7.51 3.90
C ALA A 81 12.70 -6.90 5.31
N SER A 82 12.85 -7.73 6.36
CA SER A 82 12.83 -7.25 7.75
C SER A 82 14.01 -6.35 8.12
N ARG A 83 15.10 -6.35 7.33
CA ARG A 83 16.25 -5.44 7.54
C ARG A 83 15.95 -3.98 7.19
N ARG A 84 14.99 -3.74 6.30
CA ARG A 84 14.66 -2.40 5.77
C ARG A 84 13.20 -2.01 6.00
N LEU A 85 12.31 -2.99 6.13
CA LEU A 85 10.87 -2.82 6.24
C LEU A 85 10.35 -3.37 7.56
N ASN A 86 9.52 -2.60 8.26
CA ASN A 86 8.84 -3.06 9.48
C ASN A 86 7.60 -3.90 9.11
N VAL A 87 7.83 -5.16 8.71
CA VAL A 87 6.77 -6.05 8.20
C VAL A 87 6.73 -7.37 8.95
N LYS A 88 5.53 -7.96 9.04
CA LYS A 88 5.33 -9.31 9.57
C LYS A 88 5.49 -10.35 8.46
N VAL A 89 6.01 -11.54 8.80
CA VAL A 89 6.19 -12.65 7.84
C VAL A 89 4.89 -13.05 7.12
N THR A 90 3.74 -12.95 7.81
CA THR A 90 2.42 -13.23 7.22
C THR A 90 2.08 -12.27 6.09
N LEU A 91 2.39 -10.98 6.26
CA LEU A 91 2.16 -9.94 5.25
C LEU A 91 3.03 -10.17 4.01
N VAL A 92 4.30 -10.55 4.21
CA VAL A 92 5.20 -10.95 3.11
C VAL A 92 4.63 -12.15 2.35
N GLY A 93 4.09 -13.15 3.05
CA GLY A 93 3.42 -14.30 2.43
C GLY A 93 2.19 -13.93 1.60
N SER A 94 1.38 -12.96 2.08
CA SER A 94 0.25 -12.41 1.32
C SER A 94 0.72 -11.71 0.04
N TYR A 95 1.77 -10.89 0.10
CA TYR A 95 2.31 -10.22 -1.08
C TYR A 95 2.95 -11.19 -2.07
N LEU A 96 3.67 -12.21 -1.62
CA LEU A 96 4.18 -13.27 -2.50
C LEU A 96 3.05 -13.94 -3.28
N SER A 97 1.95 -14.24 -2.60
CA SER A 97 0.77 -14.83 -3.27
C SER A 97 0.19 -13.89 -4.32
N ARG A 98 0.14 -12.57 -4.03
CA ARG A 98 -0.29 -11.54 -4.99
C ARG A 98 0.64 -11.46 -6.20
N PHE A 99 1.95 -11.41 -5.99
CA PHE A 99 2.92 -11.36 -7.08
C PHE A 99 2.90 -12.61 -7.96
N VAL A 100 2.58 -13.77 -7.38
CA VAL A 100 2.32 -14.99 -8.16
C VAL A 100 1.05 -14.86 -9.00
N SER A 101 -0.06 -14.37 -8.42
CA SER A 101 -1.30 -14.14 -9.18
C SER A 101 -1.17 -13.07 -10.28
N GLU A 102 -0.31 -12.08 -10.07
CA GLU A 102 0.04 -11.04 -11.04
C GLU A 102 1.03 -11.54 -12.11
N GLY A 103 1.50 -12.79 -12.00
CA GLY A 103 2.43 -13.39 -12.96
C GLY A 103 3.89 -12.93 -12.84
N ARG A 104 4.21 -12.07 -11.87
CA ARG A 104 5.57 -11.57 -11.60
C ARG A 104 6.50 -12.65 -11.04
N LEU A 105 5.94 -13.52 -10.20
CA LEU A 105 6.65 -14.67 -9.61
C LEU A 105 6.12 -16.00 -10.13
N VAL A 106 7.01 -16.99 -10.20
CA VAL A 106 6.66 -18.39 -10.38
C VAL A 106 6.76 -19.08 -9.03
N LYS A 107 5.77 -19.92 -8.70
CA LYS A 107 5.73 -20.72 -7.47
C LYS A 107 5.94 -22.19 -7.79
N LYS A 108 6.78 -22.87 -7.01
CA LYS A 108 7.01 -24.32 -7.08
C LYS A 108 6.86 -24.96 -5.70
N GLY A 109 6.29 -26.15 -5.66
CA GLY A 109 6.12 -26.94 -4.43
C GLY A 109 4.93 -26.51 -3.56
N SER A 110 4.73 -27.25 -2.47
CA SER A 110 3.72 -27.02 -1.45
C SER A 110 4.37 -26.63 -0.11
N LYS A 111 3.57 -26.17 0.86
CA LYS A 111 4.10 -25.86 2.21
C LYS A 111 4.70 -27.15 2.83
N PRO A 112 5.82 -27.07 3.57
CA PRO A 112 6.61 -25.89 3.91
C PRO A 112 7.72 -25.56 2.88
N ARG A 113 7.91 -26.40 1.85
CA ARG A 113 9.01 -26.31 0.87
C ARG A 113 8.63 -25.45 -0.36
N THR A 114 7.83 -24.42 -0.16
CA THR A 114 7.40 -23.55 -1.24
C THR A 114 8.56 -22.66 -1.67
N LEU A 115 8.87 -22.71 -2.96
CA LEU A 115 9.90 -21.90 -3.61
C LEU A 115 9.26 -20.91 -4.57
N TYR A 116 9.86 -19.73 -4.67
CA TYR A 116 9.47 -18.64 -5.54
C TYR A 116 10.65 -18.23 -6.40
N ARG A 117 10.38 -17.72 -7.60
CA ARG A 117 11.40 -17.20 -8.51
C ARG A 117 10.82 -16.05 -9.34
N VAL A 118 11.64 -15.02 -9.60
CA VAL A 118 11.29 -13.92 -10.50
C VAL A 118 11.14 -14.46 -11.94
N ARG A 119 10.03 -14.14 -12.60
CA ARG A 119 9.84 -14.54 -14.01
C ARG A 119 10.82 -13.76 -14.89
N ALA A 120 11.36 -14.40 -15.93
CA ALA A 120 12.37 -13.82 -16.84
C ALA A 120 12.02 -12.43 -17.42
N ALA A 121 10.73 -12.13 -17.62
CA ALA A 121 10.27 -10.80 -18.07
C ALA A 121 10.60 -9.65 -17.09
N TYR A 122 10.94 -9.99 -15.84
CA TYR A 122 11.27 -9.06 -14.76
C TYR A 122 12.68 -9.27 -14.19
N VAL A 123 13.47 -10.17 -14.81
CA VAL A 123 14.89 -10.36 -14.48
C VAL A 123 15.68 -9.16 -15.03
N ARG A 124 16.62 -8.62 -14.25
CA ARG A 124 17.55 -7.61 -14.77
C ARG A 124 18.36 -8.27 -15.89
N GLN A 125 18.15 -7.86 -17.14
CA GLN A 125 19.10 -8.16 -18.21
C GLN A 125 20.37 -7.38 -17.86
N THR A 126 21.35 -8.09 -17.30
CA THR A 126 22.74 -7.65 -17.24
C THR A 126 23.28 -7.44 -18.64
#